data_AF-A0A0R1U5T9-F1
#
_entry.id   AF-A0A0R1U5T9-F1
#
_cell.length_a   1.000
_cell.length_b   1.000
_cell.length_c   1.000
_cell.angle_alpha   90.00
_cell.angle_beta   90.00
_cell.angle_gamma   90.00
#
_symmetry.space_group_name_H-M   'P 1'
#
loop_
_entity.id
_entity.type
_entity.pdbx_description
1 polymer ?
#
loop_
_entity_poly.entity_id
_entity_poly.type
_entity_poly.pdbx_seq_one_letter_code
_entity_poly.pdbx_strand_id
1 'polypeptide(L)'
;MDKSADMEDWKTETAREHYLQSFKRNNQPNELYELFSADVAECGKQIVELLKKEDLTHDQAYASLQYAYNIIQYQANFLKLS
;
A
#
# COMPACT_ATOMS: atom_id res chain seq x y z
N MET A 1 -5.43 -2.81 -35.43
CA MET A 1 -5.34 -2.44 -34.00
C MET A 1 -5.75 -3.67 -33.21
N ASP A 2 -4.81 -4.24 -32.47
CA ASP A 2 -5.00 -5.49 -31.71
C ASP A 2 -5.83 -5.20 -30.46
N LYS A 3 -7.12 -5.57 -30.51
CA LYS A 3 -8.10 -5.34 -29.44
C LYS A 3 -7.77 -6.10 -28.15
N SER A 4 -6.79 -7.00 -28.19
CA SER A 4 -6.38 -7.85 -27.07
C SER A 4 -5.49 -7.09 -26.08
N ALA A 5 -4.62 -6.22 -26.58
CA ALA A 5 -3.73 -5.40 -25.76
C ALA A 5 -4.50 -4.29 -25.01
N ASP A 6 -5.43 -3.61 -25.69
CA ASP A 6 -6.25 -2.54 -25.09
C ASP A 6 -7.18 -3.06 -23.97
N MET A 7 -7.56 -4.34 -24.01
CA MET A 7 -8.44 -4.97 -23.01
C MET A 7 -7.68 -5.44 -21.76
N GLU A 8 -6.42 -5.85 -21.89
CA GLU A 8 -5.52 -6.18 -20.77
C GLU A 8 -5.14 -4.92 -19.97
N ASP A 9 -4.87 -3.81 -20.67
CA ASP A 9 -4.48 -2.54 -20.05
C ASP A 9 -5.62 -1.93 -19.21
N TRP A 10 -6.85 -1.96 -19.74
CA TRP A 10 -8.06 -1.54 -19.01
C TRP A 10 -8.32 -2.35 -17.74
N LYS A 11 -8.12 -3.68 -17.78
CA LYS A 11 -8.31 -4.55 -16.60
C LYS A 11 -7.29 -4.24 -15.52
N THR A 12 -6.06 -3.97 -15.92
CA THR A 12 -4.95 -3.62 -15.03
C THR A 12 -5.18 -2.27 -14.37
N GLU A 13 -5.64 -1.27 -15.13
CA GLU A 13 -5.94 0.07 -14.60
C GLU A 13 -7.15 0.04 -13.65
N THR A 14 -8.22 -0.68 -14.02
CA THR A 14 -9.41 -0.85 -13.15
C THR A 14 -9.05 -1.59 -11.85
N ALA A 15 -8.19 -2.60 -11.93
CA ALA A 15 -7.71 -3.32 -10.75
C ALA A 15 -6.86 -2.40 -9.86
N ARG A 16 -6.02 -1.53 -10.45
CA ARG A 16 -5.24 -0.52 -9.72
C ARG A 16 -6.17 0.44 -8.98
N GLU A 17 -7.15 1.02 -9.67
CA GLU A 17 -8.11 1.95 -9.06
C GLU A 17 -8.86 1.33 -7.88
N HIS A 18 -9.30 0.07 -8.00
CA HIS A 18 -9.93 -0.66 -6.89
C HIS A 18 -8.95 -0.91 -5.72
N TYR A 19 -7.69 -1.25 -6.03
CA TYR A 19 -6.64 -1.46 -5.02
C TYR A 19 -6.33 -0.16 -4.25
N LEU A 20 -6.45 1.00 -4.92
CA LEU A 20 -6.16 2.34 -4.39
C LEU A 20 -7.22 2.88 -3.40
N GLN A 21 -8.33 2.18 -3.12
CA GLN A 21 -9.41 2.68 -2.26
C GLN A 21 -9.30 2.32 -0.77
N SER A 22 -8.43 1.38 -0.41
CA SER A 22 -8.35 0.86 0.97
C SER A 22 -7.65 1.79 1.96
N PHE A 23 -6.79 2.71 1.50
CA PHE A 23 -6.24 3.78 2.35
C PHE A 23 -6.97 5.09 2.08
N LYS A 24 -7.49 5.75 3.12
CA LYS A 24 -8.05 7.10 2.97
C LYS A 24 -6.96 8.05 2.47
N ARG A 25 -7.19 8.70 1.33
CA ARG A 25 -6.27 9.64 0.66
C ARG A 25 -5.78 10.83 1.51
N ASN A 26 -6.41 11.11 2.65
CA ASN A 26 -6.23 12.37 3.40
C ASN A 26 -5.77 12.17 4.85
N ASN A 27 -4.97 11.15 5.17
CA ASN A 27 -4.34 11.12 6.50
C ASN A 27 -3.09 12.01 6.47
N GLN A 28 -3.06 13.04 7.32
CA GLN A 28 -1.88 13.90 7.45
C GLN A 28 -0.77 13.10 8.16
N PRO A 29 0.49 13.11 7.67
CA PRO A 29 1.59 12.39 8.33
C PRO A 29 1.77 12.77 9.82
N ASN A 30 1.38 14.00 10.18
CA ASN A 30 1.46 14.52 11.54
C ASN A 30 0.45 13.85 12.51
N GLU A 31 -0.68 13.35 12.01
CA GLU A 31 -1.67 12.63 12.83
C GLU A 31 -1.09 11.33 13.40
N LEU A 32 -0.13 10.72 12.71
CA LEU A 32 0.51 9.49 13.17
C LEU A 32 1.38 9.72 14.41
N TYR A 33 2.03 10.88 14.52
CA TYR A 33 2.81 11.27 15.70
C TYR A 33 1.94 11.60 16.92
N GLU A 34 0.73 12.11 16.69
CA GLU A 34 -0.20 12.47 17.76
C GLU A 34 -0.97 11.24 18.28
N LEU A 35 -1.24 10.26 17.42
CA LEU A 35 -2.07 9.10 17.75
C LEU A 35 -1.26 7.85 18.15
N PHE A 36 0.02 7.78 17.76
CA PHE A 36 0.87 6.61 17.98
C PHE A 36 2.23 7.00 18.57
N SER A 37 2.98 6.01 19.06
CA SER A 37 4.31 6.25 19.62
C SER A 37 5.33 6.66 18.55
N ALA A 38 6.41 7.31 18.99
CA ALA A 38 7.51 7.71 18.13
C ALA A 38 8.11 6.52 17.35
N ASP A 39 8.14 5.33 17.94
CA ASP A 39 8.65 4.11 17.30
C ASP A 39 7.82 3.71 16.07
N VAL A 40 6.50 3.88 16.11
CA VAL A 40 5.61 3.59 14.98
C VAL A 40 5.90 4.56 13.82
N ALA A 41 6.12 5.84 14.15
CA ALA A 41 6.46 6.84 13.14
C ALA A 41 7.86 6.60 12.54
N GLU A 42 8.82 6.12 13.34
CA GLU A 42 10.15 5.79 12.85
C GLU A 42 10.13 4.58 11.90
N CYS A 43 9.34 3.54 12.20
CA CYS A 43 9.08 2.45 11.27
C CYS A 43 8.51 2.96 9.94
N GLY A 44 7.56 3.90 9.99
CA GLY A 44 6.99 4.54 8.79
C GLY A 44 8.05 5.24 7.93
N LYS A 45 8.98 5.98 8.54
CA LYS A 45 10.10 6.61 7.84
C LYS A 45 11.04 5.60 7.18
N GLN A 46 11.38 4.53 7.89
CA GLN A 46 12.25 3.48 7.36
C GLN A 46 11.64 2.82 6.12
N ILE A 47 10.32 2.60 6.13
CA ILE A 47 9.59 2.10 4.96
C ILE A 47 9.67 3.11 3.80
N VAL A 48 9.47 4.40 4.05
CA VAL A 48 9.59 5.44 3.01
C VAL A 48 10.98 5.46 2.39
N GLU A 49 12.04 5.40 3.20
CA GLU A 49 13.41 5.38 2.70
C GLU A 49 13.73 4.11 1.88
N LEU A 50 13.17 2.96 2.28
CA LEU A 50 13.26 1.73 1.49
C LEU A 50 12.58 1.89 0.12
N LEU A 51 11.36 2.42 0.09
CA LEU A 51 10.61 2.59 -1.17
C LEU A 51 11.32 3.57 -2.13
N LYS A 52 11.93 4.64 -1.59
CA LYS A 52 12.77 5.57 -2.36
C LYS A 52 14.04 4.90 -2.90
N LYS A 53 14.70 4.08 -2.08
CA LYS A 53 15.92 3.36 -2.48
C LYS A 53 15.68 2.43 -3.66
N GLU A 54 14.50 1.80 -3.71
CA GLU A 54 14.09 0.91 -4.81
C GLU A 54 13.49 1.67 -6.01
N ASP A 55 13.56 3.00 -6.02
CA ASP A 55 13.06 3.89 -7.09
C ASP A 55 11.60 3.63 -7.50
N LEU A 56 10.76 3.32 -6.51
CA LEU A 56 9.35 3.03 -6.76
C LEU A 56 8.56 4.31 -7.01
N THR A 57 7.74 4.30 -8.06
CA THR A 57 6.74 5.33 -8.30
C THR A 57 5.69 5.35 -7.17
N HIS A 58 4.94 6.45 -7.06
CA HIS A 58 3.88 6.58 -6.06
C HIS A 58 2.88 5.41 -6.09
N ASP A 59 2.45 4.98 -7.28
CA ASP A 59 1.50 3.88 -7.44
C ASP A 59 2.10 2.52 -7.03
N GLN A 60 3.37 2.29 -7.33
CA GLN A 60 4.09 1.08 -6.93
C GLN A 60 4.33 1.04 -5.42
N ALA A 61 4.70 2.17 -4.83
CA ALA A 61 4.83 2.33 -3.38
C ALA A 61 3.50 2.03 -2.68
N TYR A 62 2.41 2.60 -3.18
CA TYR A 62 1.07 2.31 -2.66
C TYR A 62 0.73 0.82 -2.77
N ALA A 63 0.93 0.20 -3.94
CA ALA A 63 0.63 -1.21 -4.16
C ALA A 63 1.43 -2.12 -3.21
N SER A 64 2.71 -1.80 -2.99
CA SER A 64 3.58 -2.50 -2.05
C SER A 64 3.08 -2.42 -0.60
N LEU A 65 2.71 -1.21 -0.14
CA LEU A 65 2.18 -1.00 1.21
C LEU A 65 0.86 -1.76 1.43
N GLN A 66 -0.05 -1.72 0.46
CA GLN A 66 -1.31 -2.46 0.51
C GLN A 66 -1.08 -3.98 0.51
N TYR A 67 -0.13 -4.48 -0.28
CA TYR A 67 0.23 -5.89 -0.27
C TYR A 67 0.78 -6.33 1.10
N ALA A 68 1.67 -5.52 1.71
CA ALA A 68 2.18 -5.79 3.04
C ALA A 68 1.07 -5.82 4.10
N TYR A 69 0.13 -4.85 4.06
CA TYR A 69 -1.03 -4.85 4.94
C TYR A 69 -1.90 -6.10 4.77
N ASN A 70 -2.14 -6.53 3.53
CA ASN A 70 -2.92 -7.73 3.23
C ASN A 70 -2.26 -9.00 3.78
N ILE A 71 -0.92 -9.12 3.67
CA ILE A 71 -0.17 -10.22 4.29
C ILE A 71 -0.37 -10.22 5.80
N ILE A 72 -0.23 -9.06 6.46
CA ILE A 72 -0.38 -8.94 7.92
C ILE A 72 -1.80 -9.30 8.34
N GLN A 73 -2.83 -8.82 7.63
CA GLN A 73 -4.22 -9.17 7.90
C GLN A 73 -4.46 -10.68 7.77
N TYR A 74 -3.93 -11.29 6.70
CA TYR A 74 -4.03 -12.73 6.48
C TYR A 74 -3.34 -13.52 7.61
N GLN A 75 -2.12 -13.14 7.98
CA GLN A 75 -1.36 -13.75 9.08
C GLN A 75 -2.01 -13.51 10.45
N ALA A 76 -2.59 -12.34 10.70
CA ALA A 76 -3.32 -12.05 11.93
C ALA A 76 -4.60 -12.89 12.04
N ASN A 77 -5.30 -13.12 10.93
CA ASN A 77 -6.43 -14.05 10.88
C ASN A 77 -5.96 -15.50 11.10
N PHE A 78 -4.77 -15.87 10.62
CA PHE A 78 -4.15 -17.16 10.89
C PHE A 78 -3.80 -17.33 12.38
N LEU A 79 -3.32 -16.29 13.05
CA LEU A 79 -2.99 -16.30 14.49
C LEU A 79 -4.22 -16.31 15.40
N LYS A 80 -5.40 -15.90 14.91
CA LYS A 80 -6.67 -15.93 15.66
C LYS A 80 -7.34 -17.32 15.72
N LEU A 81 -6.73 -18.35 15.14
CA LEU A 81 -7.23 -19.74 15.17
C LEU A 81 -6.84 -20.52 16.45
N SER A 82 -6.56 -19.84 17.56
CA SER A 82 -6.30 -20.45 18.88
C SER A 82 -7.51 -20.37 19.81
#